data_AF-A0A7X6LW63-F1
#
_entry.id   AF-A0A7X6LW63-F1
#
_cell.length_a   1.000
_cell.length_b   1.000
_cell.length_c   1.000
_cell.angle_alpha   90.00
_cell.angle_beta   90.00
_cell.angle_gamma   90.00
#
_symmetry.space_group_name_H-M   'P 1'
#
loop_
_entity.id
_entity.type
_entity.pdbx_description
1 polymer ?
#
loop_
_entity_poly.entity_id
_entity_poly.type
_entity_poly.pdbx_seq_one_letter_code
_entity_poly.pdbx_strand_id
1 'polypeptide(L)'
;MALALLVAPVAGCASRPSSGPKADDRDLTTNRDLSGACGANRTYFPKAPAYAGSAPHPIVAFVTSDLGSIDEVSTTEWDSDRPLQWSRVEPARYQLIACLGKGEAGEYLTTCTFDDGETVPLHRGRYEVTVYEAATGKKVGSEQLRGSAGDHNPCPFLTYVRRDNPKLYTEPGYDEFRTVLGKYVDRAVAAAPGSTTGAGKPGLVSDISGLCDALAADIPETAEQLPLNRTGSGGNSQQCTWGSDSYDRNNPAPPPRLRVSVTAHGGVGSTGSAVEAAQREYESDRQFLAKDGAPQPVPGLGDQAALANRDADLVVAGGPHAGRYPGRETKIIVLARNVTIEITWGGPAAQFPTERTEPEATELARRIIARLPG
;
A
#
# COMPACT_ATOMS: atom_id res chain seq x y z
N MET A 1 82.55 -14.22 12.48
CA MET A 1 81.58 -13.43 11.68
C MET A 1 80.21 -13.66 12.28
N ALA A 2 79.72 -12.70 13.08
CA ALA A 2 78.40 -12.76 13.72
C ALA A 2 77.45 -11.84 12.95
N LEU A 3 76.37 -12.42 12.42
CA LEU A 3 75.34 -11.74 11.63
C LEU A 3 74.25 -11.27 12.60
N ALA A 4 74.14 -9.96 12.83
CA ALA A 4 73.11 -9.36 13.66
C ALA A 4 71.82 -9.17 12.86
N LEU A 5 70.76 -9.90 13.22
CA LEU A 5 69.41 -9.67 12.71
C LEU A 5 68.79 -8.45 13.42
N LEU A 6 68.51 -7.41 12.64
CA LEU A 6 67.68 -6.27 13.05
C LEU A 6 66.21 -6.61 12.81
N VAL A 7 65.46 -6.81 13.90
CA VAL A 7 64.00 -6.92 13.89
C VAL A 7 63.42 -5.52 13.96
N ALA A 8 62.85 -5.03 12.86
CA ALA A 8 62.13 -3.75 12.83
C ALA A 8 60.72 -3.93 13.44
N PRO A 9 60.27 -3.06 14.35
CA PRO A 9 58.92 -3.09 14.88
C PRO A 9 57.92 -2.69 13.78
N VAL A 10 56.96 -3.57 13.52
CA VAL A 10 55.82 -3.31 12.62
C VAL A 10 54.96 -2.24 13.29
N ALA A 11 55.01 -1.01 12.78
CA ALA A 11 54.11 0.06 13.19
C ALA A 11 52.67 -0.35 12.87
N GLY A 12 51.88 -0.62 13.91
CA GLY A 12 50.48 -0.97 13.78
C GLY A 12 49.70 0.17 13.13
N CYS A 13 49.10 -0.09 11.96
CA CYS A 13 48.14 0.80 11.34
C CYS A 13 46.96 1.02 12.30
N ALA A 14 46.92 2.18 12.96
CA ALA A 14 45.75 2.61 13.69
C ALA A 14 44.58 2.74 12.70
N SER A 15 43.65 1.80 12.75
CA SER A 15 42.40 1.84 11.99
C SER A 15 41.66 3.12 12.36
N ARG A 16 41.50 4.03 11.37
CA ARG A 16 40.68 5.23 11.54
C ARG A 16 39.30 4.80 12.05
N PRO A 17 38.75 5.45 13.09
CA PRO A 17 37.40 5.12 13.56
C PRO A 17 36.44 5.27 12.38
N SER A 18 35.83 4.18 11.96
CA SER A 18 34.76 4.23 10.97
C SER A 18 33.65 5.08 11.57
N SER A 19 33.40 6.26 11.01
CA SER A 19 32.25 7.07 11.38
C SER A 19 30.99 6.31 10.97
N GLY A 20 30.42 5.56 11.91
CA GLY A 20 29.11 4.92 11.75
C GLY A 20 28.04 5.96 11.43
N PRO A 21 26.81 5.50 11.11
CA PRO A 21 25.71 6.42 10.86
C PRO A 21 25.45 7.29 12.10
N LYS A 22 25.09 8.55 11.90
CA LYS A 22 24.82 9.52 12.98
C LYS A 22 23.33 9.70 13.19
N ALA A 23 22.89 9.84 14.44
CA ALA A 23 21.51 10.20 14.72
C ALA A 23 21.18 11.60 14.17
N ASP A 24 19.98 11.74 13.61
CA ASP A 24 19.37 13.00 13.22
C ASP A 24 17.99 13.09 13.89
N ASP A 25 17.89 13.92 14.94
CA ASP A 25 16.70 14.06 15.77
C ASP A 25 15.70 15.11 15.23
N ARG A 26 15.96 15.67 14.04
CA ARG A 26 15.04 16.61 13.39
C ARG A 26 13.72 15.91 13.03
N ASP A 27 12.65 16.69 12.96
CA ASP A 27 11.36 16.17 12.52
C ASP A 27 11.39 15.92 11.01
N LEU A 28 10.84 14.77 10.61
CA LEU A 28 10.75 14.35 9.21
C LEU A 28 9.52 15.00 8.58
N THR A 29 9.74 16.07 7.81
CA THR A 29 8.66 16.87 7.20
C THR A 29 8.47 16.55 5.72
N THR A 30 9.54 16.08 5.05
CA THR A 30 9.51 15.65 3.65
C THR A 30 10.24 14.31 3.50
N ASN A 31 9.91 13.53 2.46
CA ASN A 31 10.66 12.30 2.15
C ASN A 31 12.15 12.59 1.96
N ARG A 32 12.49 13.74 1.39
CA ARG A 32 13.88 14.17 1.16
C ARG A 32 14.71 14.23 2.45
N ASP A 33 14.08 14.45 3.61
CA ASP A 33 14.78 14.44 4.90
C ASP A 33 15.43 13.07 5.19
N LEU A 34 14.85 11.99 4.65
CA LEU A 34 15.35 10.61 4.79
C LEU A 34 16.56 10.30 3.90
N SER A 35 16.84 11.13 2.88
CA SER A 35 17.94 10.89 1.92
C SER A 35 19.34 10.86 2.56
N GLY A 36 19.49 11.48 3.74
CA GLY A 36 20.73 11.45 4.53
C GLY A 36 21.18 10.04 4.91
N ALA A 37 20.26 9.07 4.99
CA ALA A 37 20.60 7.66 5.25
C ALA A 37 21.39 7.00 4.11
N CYS A 38 21.34 7.55 2.90
CA CYS A 38 22.03 7.01 1.72
C CYS A 38 23.35 7.73 1.39
N GLY A 39 23.68 8.83 2.09
CA GLY A 39 24.89 9.61 1.85
C GLY A 39 26.17 8.97 2.39
N ALA A 40 27.34 9.51 1.99
CA ALA A 40 28.63 9.06 2.53
C ALA A 40 28.72 9.24 4.06
N ASN A 41 28.15 10.33 4.58
CA ASN A 41 27.99 10.60 6.01
C ASN A 41 26.59 10.20 6.46
N ARG A 42 26.31 8.88 6.46
CA ARG A 42 24.96 8.36 6.71
C ARG A 42 24.35 8.88 8.01
N THR A 43 23.06 9.17 7.97
CA THR A 43 22.25 9.46 9.16
C THR A 43 21.20 8.37 9.42
N TYR A 44 20.66 8.35 10.62
CA TYR A 44 19.47 7.60 11.00
C TYR A 44 18.55 8.48 11.84
N PHE A 45 17.28 8.08 11.99
CA PHE A 45 16.23 8.96 12.47
C PHE A 45 15.53 8.33 13.69
N PRO A 46 15.99 8.58 14.93
CA PRO A 46 15.49 7.89 16.12
C PRO A 46 13.98 8.03 16.37
N LYS A 47 13.36 9.08 15.82
CA LYS A 47 11.91 9.33 15.88
C LYS A 47 11.08 8.50 14.88
N ALA A 48 11.73 7.89 13.89
CA ALA A 48 11.06 6.99 12.95
C ALA A 48 10.62 5.70 13.65
N PRO A 49 9.55 5.05 13.21
CA PRO A 49 9.12 3.77 13.76
C PRO A 49 10.19 2.70 13.54
N ALA A 50 10.43 1.89 14.58
CA ALA A 50 11.35 0.76 14.49
C ALA A 50 10.86 -0.28 13.47
N TYR A 51 11.79 -0.94 12.80
CA TYR A 51 11.49 -2.04 11.87
C TYR A 51 11.22 -3.33 12.66
N ALA A 52 9.98 -3.47 13.12
CA ALA A 52 9.52 -4.58 13.93
C ALA A 52 8.01 -4.79 13.80
N GLY A 53 7.55 -5.96 14.23
CA GLY A 53 6.12 -6.27 14.33
C GLY A 53 5.53 -6.79 13.02
N SER A 54 4.23 -6.55 12.86
CA SER A 54 3.48 -7.04 11.71
C SER A 54 3.77 -6.23 10.46
N ALA A 55 3.81 -6.91 9.32
CA ALA A 55 3.75 -6.29 8.01
C ALA A 55 2.41 -5.56 7.78
N PRO A 56 2.36 -4.60 6.84
CA PRO A 56 3.46 -4.15 6.00
C PRO A 56 4.40 -3.12 6.65
N HIS A 57 5.64 -3.06 6.18
CA HIS A 57 6.67 -2.13 6.64
C HIS A 57 6.97 -1.06 5.58
N PRO A 58 6.45 0.18 5.72
CA PRO A 58 6.62 1.22 4.71
C PRO A 58 8.09 1.50 4.40
N ILE A 59 8.40 1.56 3.10
CA ILE A 59 9.76 1.77 2.58
C ILE A 59 9.81 2.97 1.64
N VAL A 60 10.85 3.79 1.76
CA VAL A 60 11.21 4.82 0.78
C VAL A 60 12.49 4.41 0.08
N ALA A 61 12.61 4.68 -1.23
CA ALA A 61 13.80 4.36 -2.01
C ALA A 61 14.47 5.63 -2.54
N PHE A 62 15.80 5.66 -2.45
CA PHE A 62 16.63 6.72 -3.02
C PHE A 62 17.68 6.10 -3.94
N VAL A 63 18.00 6.81 -5.03
CA VAL A 63 19.03 6.44 -5.99
C VAL A 63 20.14 7.47 -6.00
N THR A 64 21.38 6.98 -6.04
CA THR A 64 22.55 7.85 -6.23
C THR A 64 22.80 8.04 -7.71
N SER A 65 22.69 9.28 -8.20
CA SER A 65 23.00 9.58 -9.59
C SER A 65 24.51 9.46 -9.88
N ASP A 66 24.86 9.44 -11.15
CA ASP A 66 26.27 9.44 -11.57
C ASP A 66 27.04 10.69 -11.07
N LEU A 67 26.33 11.81 -10.94
CA LEU A 67 26.83 13.07 -10.39
C LEU A 67 26.96 13.05 -8.86
N GLY A 68 26.48 12.00 -8.19
CA GLY A 68 26.54 11.84 -6.75
C GLY A 68 25.41 12.56 -6.00
N SER A 69 24.39 13.07 -6.70
CA SER A 69 23.15 13.48 -6.04
C SER A 69 22.40 12.24 -5.55
N ILE A 70 21.62 12.41 -4.49
CA ILE A 70 20.73 11.39 -3.96
C ILE A 70 19.32 11.90 -4.19
N ASP A 71 18.59 11.18 -5.02
CA ASP A 71 17.25 11.54 -5.46
C ASP A 71 16.28 10.44 -5.03
N GLU A 72 15.05 10.82 -4.68
CA GLU A 72 14.00 9.84 -4.41
C GLU A 72 13.65 9.15 -5.72
N VAL A 73 13.58 7.81 -5.71
CA VAL A 73 13.17 7.05 -6.89
C VAL A 73 11.76 7.51 -7.28
N SER A 74 11.57 7.86 -8.55
CA SER A 74 10.27 8.33 -9.00
C SER A 74 9.27 7.18 -8.98
N THR A 75 8.31 7.25 -8.06
CA THR A 75 7.20 6.30 -7.99
C THR A 75 5.94 6.82 -8.69
N THR A 76 6.02 7.97 -9.35
CA THR A 76 4.87 8.61 -10.01
C THR A 76 4.38 7.81 -11.21
N GLU A 77 5.28 7.12 -11.90
CA GLU A 77 4.96 6.25 -13.04
C GLU A 77 4.55 4.83 -12.62
N TRP A 78 4.64 4.50 -11.33
CA TRP A 78 4.12 3.24 -10.83
C TRP A 78 2.61 3.34 -10.76
N ASP A 79 1.90 2.27 -11.13
CA ASP A 79 0.43 2.26 -11.20
C ASP A 79 -0.21 2.83 -9.91
N SER A 80 -1.31 3.56 -10.10
CA SER A 80 -2.03 4.24 -9.02
C SER A 80 -2.70 3.30 -8.02
N ASP A 81 -2.73 2.00 -8.31
CA ASP A 81 -3.36 0.94 -7.51
C ASP A 81 -2.38 0.23 -6.56
N ARG A 82 -1.12 0.68 -6.46
CA ARG A 82 -0.13 0.03 -5.59
C ARG A 82 -0.44 0.21 -4.08
N PRO A 83 0.01 -0.73 -3.22
CA PRO A 83 -0.21 -0.62 -1.79
C PRO A 83 0.44 0.61 -1.17
N LEU A 84 -0.15 1.14 -0.09
CA LEU A 84 0.35 2.32 0.60
C LEU A 84 1.79 2.17 1.10
N GLN A 85 2.23 0.97 1.52
CA GLN A 85 3.59 0.75 1.99
C GLN A 85 4.68 0.90 0.90
N TRP A 86 4.29 0.84 -0.37
CA TRP A 86 5.13 1.07 -1.55
C TRP A 86 4.89 2.45 -2.19
N SER A 87 4.01 3.25 -1.59
CA SER A 87 3.65 4.59 -2.02
C SER A 87 4.29 5.65 -1.13
N ARG A 88 4.14 6.91 -1.53
CA ARG A 88 4.47 8.03 -0.68
C ARG A 88 3.53 8.07 0.53
N VAL A 89 4.04 7.68 1.70
CA VAL A 89 3.41 7.92 2.99
C VAL A 89 4.03 9.13 3.68
N GLU A 90 3.45 9.56 4.80
CA GLU A 90 4.04 10.59 5.65
C GLU A 90 5.48 10.20 6.05
N PRO A 91 6.46 11.12 5.98
CA PRO A 91 7.87 10.80 6.22
C PRO A 91 8.15 10.14 7.58
N ALA A 92 7.41 10.54 8.63
CA ALA A 92 7.52 9.96 9.96
C ALA A 92 7.00 8.52 10.08
N ARG A 93 6.41 7.95 9.03
CA ARG A 93 5.85 6.57 9.03
C ARG A 93 6.77 5.53 8.39
N TYR A 94 7.86 5.94 7.72
CA TYR A 94 8.78 4.98 7.12
C TYR A 94 9.55 4.20 8.19
N GLN A 95 9.55 2.87 8.06
CA GLN A 95 10.37 1.98 8.87
C GLN A 95 11.67 1.61 8.15
N LEU A 96 11.65 1.63 6.82
CA LEU A 96 12.73 1.18 5.95
C LEU A 96 13.15 2.26 4.96
N ILE A 97 14.45 2.27 4.64
CA ILE A 97 15.05 3.12 3.62
C ILE A 97 15.88 2.24 2.68
N ALA A 98 15.54 2.22 1.40
CA ALA A 98 16.31 1.54 0.36
C ALA A 98 17.28 2.54 -0.30
N CYS A 99 18.57 2.30 -0.18
CA CYS A 99 19.61 3.10 -0.82
C CYS A 99 20.16 2.34 -2.03
N LEU A 100 19.78 2.79 -3.22
CA LEU A 100 20.32 2.32 -4.48
C LEU A 100 21.63 3.06 -4.76
N GLY A 101 22.68 2.29 -5.01
CA GLY A 101 23.96 2.81 -5.46
C GLY A 101 23.86 3.43 -6.86
N LYS A 102 25.02 3.81 -7.40
CA LYS A 102 25.11 4.27 -8.78
C LYS A 102 24.70 3.15 -9.73
N GLY A 103 23.92 3.49 -10.75
CA GLY A 103 23.54 2.55 -11.79
C GLY A 103 24.78 2.04 -12.54
N GLU A 104 24.87 0.73 -12.72
CA GLU A 104 25.82 0.13 -13.63
C GLU A 104 25.16 -0.18 -14.98
N ALA A 105 25.96 -0.10 -16.04
CA ALA A 105 25.51 -0.46 -17.38
C ALA A 105 25.16 -1.95 -17.48
N GLY A 106 23.87 -2.25 -17.66
CA GLY A 106 23.37 -3.53 -18.12
C GLY A 106 23.27 -3.60 -19.64
N GLU A 107 22.22 -4.26 -20.12
CA GLU A 107 21.90 -4.37 -21.54
C GLU A 107 21.76 -3.00 -22.20
N TYR A 108 22.29 -2.83 -23.41
CA TYR A 108 22.03 -1.64 -24.20
C TYR A 108 20.58 -1.67 -24.71
N LEU A 109 19.84 -0.59 -24.49
CA LEU A 109 18.44 -0.51 -24.91
C LEU A 109 18.30 0.32 -26.19
N THR A 110 18.81 1.57 -26.16
CA THR A 110 18.68 2.51 -27.27
C THR A 110 19.70 3.64 -27.15
N THR A 111 19.72 4.55 -28.13
CA THR A 111 20.45 5.82 -28.07
C THR A 111 19.43 6.95 -28.00
N CYS A 112 19.51 7.75 -26.94
CA CYS A 112 18.69 8.95 -26.78
C CYS A 112 19.28 10.09 -27.60
N THR A 113 18.48 10.68 -28.48
CA THR A 113 18.86 11.86 -29.27
C THR A 113 18.08 13.06 -28.73
N PHE A 114 18.79 14.13 -28.38
CA PHE A 114 18.21 15.35 -27.83
C PHE A 114 18.08 16.43 -28.92
N ASP A 115 17.32 17.50 -28.64
CA ASP A 115 16.96 18.54 -29.63
C ASP A 115 18.17 19.27 -30.25
N ASP A 116 19.30 19.30 -29.57
CA ASP A 116 20.57 19.88 -30.04
C ASP A 116 21.41 18.90 -30.90
N GLY A 117 20.90 17.68 -31.12
CA GLY A 117 21.58 16.61 -31.83
C GLY A 117 22.59 15.83 -30.99
N GLU A 118 22.75 16.15 -29.71
CA GLU A 118 23.56 15.32 -28.81
C GLU A 118 22.91 13.94 -28.64
N THR A 119 23.76 12.92 -28.52
CA THR A 119 23.33 11.53 -28.36
C THR A 119 23.93 10.91 -27.11
N VAL A 120 23.11 10.18 -26.37
CA VAL A 120 23.53 9.49 -25.15
C VAL A 120 23.01 8.05 -25.17
N PRO A 121 23.87 7.02 -25.06
CA PRO A 121 23.42 5.65 -24.97
C PRO A 121 22.65 5.41 -23.67
N LEU A 122 21.50 4.75 -23.78
CA LEU A 122 20.69 4.30 -22.67
C LEU A 122 20.89 2.80 -22.46
N HIS A 123 21.22 2.44 -21.23
CA HIS A 123 21.34 1.05 -20.80
C HIS A 123 20.26 0.72 -19.77
N ARG A 124 19.92 -0.57 -19.68
CA ARG A 124 19.17 -1.10 -18.56
C ARG A 124 20.02 -0.98 -17.30
N GLY A 125 19.56 -0.26 -16.29
CA GLY A 125 20.33 -0.07 -15.06
C GLY A 125 20.49 -1.37 -14.27
N ARG A 126 21.61 -1.52 -13.56
CA ARG A 126 21.77 -2.50 -12.48
C ARG A 126 22.18 -1.76 -11.21
N TYR A 127 21.47 -2.02 -10.12
CA TYR A 127 21.64 -1.26 -8.88
C TYR A 127 21.85 -2.20 -7.71
N GLU A 128 22.99 -2.06 -7.03
CA GLU A 128 23.11 -2.60 -5.69
C GLU A 128 22.22 -1.76 -4.77
N VAL A 129 21.26 -2.41 -4.10
CA VAL A 129 20.40 -1.77 -3.11
C VAL A 129 20.76 -2.28 -1.73
N THR A 130 20.87 -1.36 -0.77
CA THR A 130 20.97 -1.71 0.64
C THR A 130 19.79 -1.15 1.40
N VAL A 131 19.11 -2.01 2.16
CA VAL A 131 17.96 -1.65 2.98
C VAL A 131 18.44 -1.38 4.40
N TYR A 132 18.08 -0.20 4.93
CA TYR A 132 18.37 0.22 6.28
C TYR A 132 17.07 0.41 7.08
N GLU A 133 17.14 0.13 8.38
CA GLU A 133 16.10 0.55 9.32
C GLU A 133 16.22 2.06 9.55
N ALA A 134 15.12 2.80 9.34
CA ALA A 134 15.10 4.25 9.48
C ALA A 134 15.48 4.69 10.91
N ALA A 135 14.96 3.99 11.92
CA ALA A 135 15.13 4.33 13.33
C ALA A 135 16.55 4.19 13.86
N THR A 136 17.35 3.26 13.32
CA THR A 136 18.65 2.87 13.89
C THR A 136 19.81 2.99 12.90
N GLY A 137 19.53 3.11 11.60
CA GLY A 137 20.53 3.06 10.53
C GLY A 137 21.15 1.67 10.34
N LYS A 138 20.64 0.65 11.04
CA LYS A 138 21.13 -0.72 10.93
C LYS A 138 20.83 -1.26 9.54
N LYS A 139 21.81 -1.92 8.94
CA LYS A 139 21.62 -2.68 7.70
C LYS A 139 20.69 -3.86 7.95
N VAL A 140 19.57 -3.88 7.22
CA VAL A 140 18.60 -4.97 7.22
C VAL A 140 18.99 -6.02 6.18
N GLY A 141 19.42 -5.58 5.00
CA GLY A 141 19.85 -6.48 3.92
C GLY A 141 20.37 -5.75 2.70
N SER A 142 20.82 -6.49 1.69
CA SER A 142 21.24 -5.95 0.39
C SER A 142 20.80 -6.87 -0.73
N GLU A 143 20.38 -6.28 -1.85
CA GLU A 143 19.92 -7.00 -3.05
C GLU A 143 20.48 -6.35 -4.31
N GLN A 144 20.12 -6.91 -5.46
CA GLN A 144 20.33 -6.33 -6.77
C GLN A 144 18.98 -6.04 -7.41
N LEU A 145 18.79 -4.82 -7.89
CA LEU A 145 17.62 -4.39 -8.67
C LEU A 145 18.03 -4.16 -10.12
N ARG A 146 17.11 -4.46 -11.04
CA ARG A 146 17.26 -4.17 -12.47
C ARG A 146 16.34 -3.04 -12.88
N GLY A 147 16.89 -2.13 -13.69
CA GLY A 147 16.11 -1.10 -14.36
C GLY A 147 15.00 -1.70 -15.23
N SER A 148 13.95 -0.94 -15.50
CA SER A 148 12.91 -1.34 -16.45
C SER A 148 13.51 -1.52 -17.85
N ALA A 149 13.00 -2.49 -18.60
CA ALA A 149 13.29 -2.67 -20.01
C ALA A 149 12.19 -2.06 -20.92
N GLY A 150 11.21 -1.37 -20.31
CA GLY A 150 9.87 -1.15 -20.85
C GLY A 150 9.75 -0.51 -22.24
N ASP A 151 8.54 -0.64 -22.78
CA ASP A 151 8.17 -0.39 -24.18
C ASP A 151 7.86 1.10 -24.49
N HIS A 152 7.88 1.97 -23.48
CA HIS A 152 7.67 3.41 -23.62
C HIS A 152 9.00 4.12 -23.76
N ASN A 153 9.08 5.07 -24.70
CA ASN A 153 10.29 5.82 -25.05
C ASN A 153 11.07 6.25 -23.79
N PRO A 154 12.14 5.52 -23.43
CA PRO A 154 12.75 5.63 -22.10
C PRO A 154 13.74 6.81 -22.02
N CYS A 155 13.82 7.61 -23.07
CA CYS A 155 14.71 8.75 -23.15
C CYS A 155 14.07 9.95 -22.44
N PRO A 156 14.71 10.49 -21.38
CA PRO A 156 14.19 11.65 -20.68
C PRO A 156 14.20 12.86 -21.62
N PHE A 157 13.27 13.79 -21.40
CA PHE A 157 13.24 15.07 -22.13
C PHE A 157 14.49 15.92 -21.83
N LEU A 158 14.98 15.88 -20.59
CA LEU A 158 16.17 16.60 -20.14
C LEU A 158 16.94 15.72 -19.14
N THR A 159 18.27 15.69 -19.26
CA THR A 159 19.14 14.98 -18.31
C THR A 159 20.50 15.64 -18.22
N TYR A 160 21.22 15.37 -17.12
CA TYR A 160 22.60 15.78 -16.93
C TYR A 160 23.48 14.54 -16.86
N VAL A 161 24.42 14.42 -17.79
CA VAL A 161 25.38 13.32 -17.84
C VAL A 161 26.81 13.80 -17.68
N ARG A 162 27.69 12.90 -17.27
CA ARG A 162 29.13 13.18 -17.20
C ARG A 162 29.71 13.25 -18.61
N ARG A 163 30.42 14.34 -18.92
CA ARG A 163 31.03 14.54 -20.24
C ARG A 163 32.05 13.47 -20.63
N ASP A 164 32.78 12.91 -19.67
CA ASP A 164 33.80 11.89 -19.90
C ASP A 164 33.26 10.47 -20.08
N ASN A 165 31.99 10.22 -19.72
CA ASN A 165 31.31 8.94 -19.89
C ASN A 165 29.79 9.17 -19.98
N PRO A 166 29.29 9.74 -21.10
CA PRO A 166 27.88 10.07 -21.24
C PRO A 166 27.08 8.78 -21.39
N LYS A 167 26.30 8.42 -20.36
CA LYS A 167 25.43 7.24 -20.35
C LYS A 167 24.20 7.53 -19.51
N LEU A 168 23.10 6.87 -19.85
CA LEU A 168 21.89 6.85 -19.05
C LEU A 168 21.58 5.42 -18.61
N TYR A 169 20.88 5.31 -17.48
CA TYR A 169 20.40 4.04 -16.95
C TYR A 169 18.90 4.14 -16.68
N THR A 170 18.15 3.11 -17.04
CA THR A 170 16.74 3.03 -16.61
C THR A 170 16.66 2.77 -15.11
N GLU A 171 15.70 3.40 -14.43
CA GLU A 171 15.41 3.13 -13.01
C GLU A 171 14.61 1.83 -12.85
N PRO A 172 14.68 1.13 -11.70
CA PRO A 172 13.86 -0.06 -11.46
C PRO A 172 12.37 0.28 -11.37
N GLY A 173 11.54 -0.52 -12.03
CA GLY A 173 10.07 -0.40 -11.96
C GLY A 173 9.48 -1.03 -10.69
N TYR A 174 8.19 -0.79 -10.46
CA TYR A 174 7.47 -1.29 -9.29
C TYR A 174 7.56 -2.81 -9.11
N ASP A 175 7.34 -3.58 -10.17
CA ASP A 175 7.35 -5.06 -10.10
C ASP A 175 8.69 -5.61 -9.63
N GLU A 176 9.80 -5.02 -10.08
CA GLU A 176 11.14 -5.39 -9.64
C GLU A 176 11.33 -5.05 -8.16
N PHE A 177 10.93 -3.84 -7.74
CA PHE A 177 10.99 -3.41 -6.34
C PHE A 177 10.21 -4.36 -5.42
N ARG A 178 8.95 -4.66 -5.76
CA ARG A 178 8.09 -5.55 -4.97
C ARG A 178 8.66 -6.97 -4.92
N THR A 179 9.10 -7.50 -6.05
CA THR A 179 9.67 -8.85 -6.15
C THR A 179 10.90 -9.01 -5.28
N VAL A 180 11.82 -8.04 -5.32
CA VAL A 180 13.13 -8.13 -4.67
C VAL A 180 13.07 -7.70 -3.20
N LEU A 181 12.36 -6.61 -2.91
CA LEU A 181 12.29 -6.02 -1.56
C LEU A 181 11.08 -6.46 -0.75
N GLY A 182 10.10 -7.15 -1.35
CA GLY A 182 8.87 -7.55 -0.65
C GLY A 182 9.10 -8.44 0.56
N LYS A 183 10.22 -9.16 0.62
CA LYS A 183 10.62 -9.92 1.82
C LYS A 183 10.92 -9.04 3.04
N TYR A 184 11.24 -7.76 2.84
CA TYR A 184 11.46 -6.79 3.91
C TYR A 184 10.17 -6.05 4.27
N VAL A 185 9.32 -5.79 3.28
CA VAL A 185 8.14 -4.95 3.39
C VAL A 185 6.91 -5.74 3.79
N ASP A 186 6.63 -6.85 3.12
CA ASP A 186 5.36 -7.57 3.23
C ASP A 186 5.42 -8.75 4.23
N ARG A 187 6.54 -8.95 4.92
CA ARG A 187 6.71 -10.01 5.93
C ARG A 187 6.85 -9.43 7.32
N ALA A 188 6.16 -10.04 8.27
CA ALA A 188 6.32 -9.71 9.69
C ALA A 188 7.75 -10.02 10.17
N VAL A 189 8.26 -9.17 11.06
CA VAL A 189 9.57 -9.29 11.67
C VAL A 189 9.40 -9.54 13.17
N ALA A 190 10.26 -10.38 13.73
CA ALA A 190 10.27 -10.62 15.17
C ALA A 190 10.33 -9.28 15.92
N ALA A 191 9.44 -9.11 16.91
CA ALA A 191 9.45 -7.92 17.75
C ALA A 191 10.81 -7.78 18.43
N ALA A 192 11.31 -6.55 18.53
CA ALA A 192 12.57 -6.27 19.21
C ALA A 192 12.49 -6.79 20.66
N PRO A 193 13.52 -7.52 21.14
CA PRO A 193 13.53 -8.03 22.51
C PRO A 193 13.47 -6.85 23.50
N GLY A 194 12.36 -6.75 24.23
CA GLY A 194 12.08 -5.66 25.18
C GLY A 194 10.88 -4.77 24.83
N SER A 195 10.30 -4.90 23.65
CA SER A 195 9.00 -4.27 23.33
C SER A 195 7.85 -5.12 23.86
N THR A 196 7.56 -4.99 25.16
CA THR A 196 6.34 -5.55 25.79
C THR A 196 5.18 -4.57 25.72
N THR A 197 4.99 -3.88 24.61
CA THR A 197 3.64 -3.45 24.23
C THR A 197 3.00 -4.65 23.54
N GLY A 198 2.06 -5.30 24.23
CA GLY A 198 1.30 -6.44 23.74
C GLY A 198 0.40 -6.11 22.56
N ALA A 199 0.96 -5.66 21.44
CA ALA A 199 0.35 -5.85 20.14
C ALA A 199 0.69 -7.29 19.75
N GLY A 200 -0.18 -8.23 20.16
CA GLY A 200 -0.15 -9.58 19.62
C GLY A 200 -0.13 -9.50 18.09
N LYS A 201 0.34 -10.57 17.42
CA LYS A 201 -0.05 -10.81 16.02
C LYS A 201 -1.52 -10.41 15.89
N PRO A 202 -1.91 -9.58 14.89
CA PRO A 202 -3.31 -9.27 14.70
C PRO A 202 -4.04 -10.60 14.73
N GLY A 203 -4.87 -10.78 15.74
CA GLY A 203 -5.59 -12.02 15.90
C GLY A 203 -6.39 -12.23 14.63
N LEU A 204 -6.73 -13.49 14.31
CA LEU A 204 -7.89 -13.65 13.46
C LEU A 204 -9.02 -12.88 14.13
N VAL A 205 -9.69 -12.03 13.37
CA VAL A 205 -10.95 -11.44 13.81
C VAL A 205 -11.90 -12.62 13.94
N SER A 206 -12.19 -13.01 15.18
CA SER A 206 -13.01 -14.18 15.49
C SER A 206 -14.39 -13.79 16.00
N ASP A 207 -14.55 -12.55 16.43
CA ASP A 207 -15.81 -12.01 16.92
C ASP A 207 -16.03 -10.61 16.34
N ILE A 208 -17.07 -10.48 15.52
CA ILE A 208 -17.55 -9.20 14.99
C ILE A 208 -18.92 -8.85 15.58
N SER A 209 -19.31 -9.49 16.69
CA SER A 209 -20.53 -9.15 17.39
C SER A 209 -20.53 -7.68 17.84
N GLY A 210 -21.69 -7.02 17.70
CA GLY A 210 -21.85 -5.60 18.01
C GLY A 210 -21.29 -4.64 16.94
N LEU A 211 -20.70 -5.13 15.84
CA LEU A 211 -20.21 -4.27 14.77
C LEU A 211 -21.32 -3.38 14.18
N CYS A 212 -22.52 -3.90 13.94
CA CYS A 212 -23.63 -3.09 13.45
C CYS A 212 -23.99 -1.93 14.40
N ASP A 213 -23.86 -2.14 15.70
CA ASP A 213 -24.18 -1.11 16.71
C ASP A 213 -23.11 -0.03 16.76
N ALA A 214 -21.84 -0.43 16.62
CA ALA A 214 -20.74 0.51 16.48
C ALA A 214 -20.83 1.30 15.17
N LEU A 215 -21.28 0.69 14.08
CA LEU A 215 -21.42 1.35 12.78
C LEU A 215 -22.62 2.30 12.71
N ALA A 216 -23.67 2.07 13.50
CA ALA A 216 -24.83 2.96 13.52
C ALA A 216 -24.47 4.41 13.91
N ALA A 217 -23.36 4.63 14.62
CA ALA A 217 -22.85 5.97 14.96
C ALA A 217 -22.02 6.64 13.85
N ASP A 218 -21.68 5.92 12.76
CA ASP A 218 -20.81 6.38 11.68
C ASP A 218 -21.40 6.22 10.30
N ILE A 219 -22.66 5.82 10.23
CA ILE A 219 -23.37 5.89 8.97
C ILE A 219 -23.41 7.35 8.51
N PRO A 220 -23.24 7.59 7.21
CA PRO A 220 -23.37 8.93 6.66
C PRO A 220 -24.73 9.54 7.00
N GLU A 221 -24.80 10.87 7.12
CA GLU A 221 -26.03 11.62 7.46
C GLU A 221 -27.21 11.23 6.54
N THR A 222 -26.92 10.92 5.27
CA THR A 222 -27.88 10.41 4.27
C THR A 222 -28.57 9.10 4.65
N ALA A 223 -27.96 8.31 5.53
CA ALA A 223 -28.45 7.04 6.03
C ALA A 223 -28.96 7.10 7.47
N GLU A 224 -28.73 8.19 8.22
CA GLU A 224 -29.15 8.34 9.63
C GLU A 224 -30.66 8.23 9.83
N GLN A 225 -31.45 8.66 8.85
CA GLN A 225 -32.91 8.61 8.92
C GLN A 225 -33.48 7.23 8.63
N LEU A 226 -32.63 6.28 8.23
CA LEU A 226 -33.07 4.96 7.82
C LEU A 226 -33.07 3.99 9.00
N PRO A 227 -34.15 3.21 9.20
CA PRO A 227 -34.20 2.24 10.28
C PRO A 227 -33.12 1.16 10.08
N LEU A 228 -32.39 0.84 11.15
CA LEU A 228 -31.44 -0.27 11.17
C LEU A 228 -32.21 -1.59 11.27
N ASN A 229 -32.02 -2.45 10.27
CA ASN A 229 -32.45 -3.84 10.28
C ASN A 229 -31.23 -4.76 10.37
N ARG A 230 -31.24 -5.64 11.37
CA ARG A 230 -30.19 -6.65 11.60
C ARG A 230 -30.69 -7.97 11.07
N THR A 231 -30.21 -8.37 9.91
CA THR A 231 -30.48 -9.70 9.33
C THR A 231 -29.22 -10.55 9.39
N GLY A 232 -29.36 -11.87 9.52
CA GLY A 232 -28.23 -12.80 9.38
C GLY A 232 -27.04 -12.60 10.33
N SER A 233 -27.22 -11.98 11.50
CA SER A 233 -26.12 -11.69 12.43
C SER A 233 -25.77 -12.92 13.29
N GLY A 234 -24.58 -13.48 13.09
CA GLY A 234 -23.92 -14.48 13.92
C GLY A 234 -22.57 -13.98 14.43
N GLY A 235 -21.83 -14.79 15.19
CA GLY A 235 -20.53 -14.39 15.77
C GLY A 235 -19.46 -14.04 14.73
N ASN A 236 -19.53 -14.66 13.55
CA ASN A 236 -18.56 -14.53 12.47
C ASN A 236 -19.12 -13.86 11.19
N SER A 237 -20.39 -13.47 11.17
CA SER A 237 -20.98 -12.73 10.05
C SER A 237 -22.00 -11.74 10.58
N GLN A 238 -21.87 -10.47 10.24
CA GLN A 238 -22.85 -9.44 10.56
C GLN A 238 -23.32 -8.79 9.27
N GLN A 239 -24.63 -8.69 9.10
CA GLN A 239 -25.22 -7.92 8.02
C GLN A 239 -26.12 -6.83 8.62
N CYS A 240 -25.73 -5.59 8.37
CA CYS A 240 -26.40 -4.39 8.83
C CYS A 240 -27.06 -3.73 7.61
N THR A 241 -28.39 -3.59 7.63
CA THR A 241 -29.11 -2.91 6.55
C THR A 241 -29.80 -1.67 7.11
N TRP A 242 -29.48 -0.50 6.58
CA TRP A 242 -30.18 0.75 6.84
C TRP A 242 -31.15 1.02 5.71
N GLY A 243 -32.43 1.12 6.06
CA GLY A 243 -33.55 1.32 5.14
C GLY A 243 -34.47 0.12 5.16
N SER A 244 -35.66 0.27 4.59
CA SER A 244 -36.62 -0.83 4.54
C SER A 244 -36.47 -1.66 3.26
N ASP A 245 -36.41 -2.98 3.43
CA ASP A 245 -36.77 -3.91 2.36
C ASP A 245 -38.28 -3.86 2.09
N SER A 246 -39.06 -3.48 3.10
CA SER A 246 -40.52 -3.36 3.01
C SER A 246 -40.94 -2.09 2.31
N TYR A 247 -41.54 -2.26 1.14
CA TYR A 247 -42.19 -1.23 0.36
C TYR A 247 -43.30 -0.51 1.18
N ASP A 248 -43.21 0.81 1.33
CA ASP A 248 -44.34 1.61 1.79
C ASP A 248 -45.37 1.69 0.66
N ARG A 249 -46.56 1.12 0.88
CA ARG A 249 -47.64 1.10 -0.11
C ARG A 249 -48.05 2.50 -0.60
N ASN A 250 -47.76 3.54 0.19
CA ASN A 250 -48.13 4.93 -0.10
C ASN A 250 -47.03 5.75 -0.77
N ASN A 251 -45.80 5.23 -0.90
CA ASN A 251 -44.68 5.94 -1.52
C ASN A 251 -44.21 5.23 -2.81
N PRO A 252 -44.41 5.82 -4.00
CA PRO A 252 -44.13 5.16 -5.28
C PRO A 252 -42.64 4.97 -5.59
N ALA A 253 -41.73 5.60 -4.84
CA ALA A 253 -40.29 5.46 -5.04
C ALA A 253 -39.71 4.46 -4.03
N PRO A 254 -38.89 3.48 -4.47
CA PRO A 254 -38.18 2.62 -3.54
C PRO A 254 -37.26 3.49 -2.65
N PRO A 255 -37.29 3.32 -1.32
CA PRO A 255 -36.44 4.10 -0.43
C PRO A 255 -34.97 3.76 -0.68
N PRO A 256 -34.06 4.67 -0.35
CA PRO A 256 -32.64 4.37 -0.36
C PRO A 256 -32.28 3.24 0.59
N ARG A 257 -31.23 2.51 0.21
CA ARG A 257 -30.76 1.35 0.95
C ARG A 257 -29.25 1.38 1.05
N LEU A 258 -28.76 1.31 2.28
CA LEU A 258 -27.37 1.03 2.58
C LEU A 258 -27.31 -0.34 3.24
N ARG A 259 -26.63 -1.28 2.61
CA ARG A 259 -26.37 -2.62 3.15
C ARG A 259 -24.88 -2.77 3.37
N VAL A 260 -24.49 -3.05 4.59
CA VAL A 260 -23.12 -3.41 4.96
C VAL A 260 -23.15 -4.86 5.41
N SER A 261 -22.39 -5.72 4.74
CA SER A 261 -22.14 -7.10 5.14
C SER A 261 -20.68 -7.23 5.54
N VAL A 262 -20.42 -7.76 6.72
CA VAL A 262 -19.08 -8.01 7.23
C VAL A 262 -19.00 -9.47 7.63
N THR A 263 -18.08 -10.21 7.01
CA THR A 263 -17.94 -11.64 7.20
C THR A 263 -16.51 -11.94 7.64
N ALA A 264 -16.37 -12.38 8.89
CA ALA A 264 -15.12 -12.84 9.45
C ALA A 264 -14.95 -14.33 9.16
N HIS A 265 -13.90 -14.67 8.42
CA HIS A 265 -13.57 -16.05 8.09
C HIS A 265 -12.82 -16.68 9.25
N GLY A 266 -13.56 -17.38 10.10
CA GLY A 266 -13.02 -18.13 11.24
C GLY A 266 -13.55 -19.56 11.20
N GLY A 267 -12.90 -20.44 10.43
CA GLY A 267 -13.17 -21.86 10.48
C GLY A 267 -12.41 -22.53 11.63
N VAL A 268 -12.87 -23.70 12.07
CA VAL A 268 -12.16 -24.61 12.99
C VAL A 268 -10.89 -25.11 12.29
N GLY A 269 -9.83 -24.29 12.29
CA GLY A 269 -8.63 -24.51 11.49
C GLY A 269 -7.52 -23.50 11.79
N SER A 270 -6.36 -23.70 11.16
CA SER A 270 -5.19 -22.83 11.35
C SER A 270 -5.42 -21.41 10.79
N THR A 271 -4.65 -20.43 11.27
CA THR A 271 -4.66 -19.04 10.77
C THR A 271 -4.55 -18.92 9.25
N GLY A 272 -3.78 -19.83 8.60
CA GLY A 272 -3.64 -19.85 7.15
C GLY A 272 -4.96 -20.14 6.42
N SER A 273 -5.75 -21.12 6.91
CA SER A 273 -7.00 -21.50 6.25
C SER A 273 -8.09 -20.42 6.29
N ALA A 274 -8.09 -19.58 7.32
CA ALA A 274 -9.01 -18.46 7.47
C ALA A 274 -8.72 -17.33 6.46
N VAL A 275 -7.44 -16.96 6.33
CA VAL A 275 -7.00 -15.93 5.37
C VAL A 275 -7.23 -16.39 3.94
N GLU A 276 -6.92 -17.64 3.61
CA GLU A 276 -7.17 -18.19 2.28
C GLU A 276 -8.67 -18.27 1.94
N ALA A 277 -9.53 -18.56 2.93
CA ALA A 277 -10.98 -18.55 2.72
C ALA A 277 -11.50 -17.15 2.42
N ALA A 278 -11.04 -16.14 3.19
CA ALA A 278 -11.38 -14.74 2.96
C ALA A 278 -10.88 -14.27 1.58
N GLN A 279 -9.67 -14.66 1.19
CA GLN A 279 -9.11 -14.37 -0.13
C GLN A 279 -9.97 -14.96 -1.27
N ARG A 280 -10.41 -16.21 -1.15
CA ARG A 280 -11.27 -16.85 -2.15
C ARG A 280 -12.63 -16.18 -2.29
N GLU A 281 -13.24 -15.79 -1.18
CA GLU A 281 -14.51 -15.04 -1.22
C GLU A 281 -14.32 -13.67 -1.87
N TYR A 282 -13.30 -12.91 -1.44
CA TYR A 282 -12.95 -11.63 -2.06
C TYR A 282 -12.73 -11.74 -3.57
N GLU A 283 -11.99 -12.75 -4.03
CA GLU A 283 -11.78 -12.99 -5.46
C GLU A 283 -13.07 -13.36 -6.20
N SER A 284 -13.93 -14.19 -5.58
CA SER A 284 -15.24 -14.54 -6.13
C SER A 284 -16.12 -13.29 -6.29
N ASP A 285 -16.18 -12.43 -5.27
CA ASP A 285 -16.96 -11.20 -5.31
C ASP A 285 -16.38 -10.21 -6.32
N ARG A 286 -15.05 -10.09 -6.39
CA ARG A 286 -14.38 -9.25 -7.38
C ARG A 286 -14.65 -9.72 -8.81
N GLN A 287 -14.66 -11.03 -9.05
CA GLN A 287 -15.06 -11.60 -10.34
C GLN A 287 -16.53 -11.36 -10.65
N PHE A 288 -17.40 -11.36 -9.65
CA PHE A 288 -18.80 -10.99 -9.83
C PHE A 288 -18.93 -9.52 -10.24
N LEU A 289 -18.24 -8.61 -9.56
CA LEU A 289 -18.19 -7.19 -9.93
C LEU A 289 -17.68 -6.99 -11.36
N ALA A 290 -16.69 -7.79 -11.79
CA ALA A 290 -16.11 -7.71 -13.12
C ALA A 290 -17.11 -7.95 -14.27
N LYS A 291 -18.26 -8.59 -13.99
CA LYS A 291 -19.32 -8.81 -15.00
C LYS A 291 -20.03 -7.53 -15.40
N ASP A 292 -20.10 -6.56 -14.49
CA ASP A 292 -20.77 -5.27 -14.69
C ASP A 292 -19.78 -4.17 -15.14
N GLY A 293 -18.48 -4.51 -15.21
CA GLY A 293 -17.38 -3.61 -15.59
C GLY A 293 -16.11 -3.93 -14.81
N ALA A 294 -14.94 -3.51 -15.30
CA ALA A 294 -13.68 -3.73 -14.58
C ALA A 294 -13.76 -3.06 -13.18
N PRO A 295 -13.56 -3.81 -12.07
CA PRO A 295 -13.60 -3.21 -10.74
C PRO A 295 -12.47 -2.19 -10.59
N GLN A 296 -12.79 -1.04 -10.02
CA GLN A 296 -11.85 0.05 -9.82
C GLN A 296 -11.13 -0.09 -8.47
N PRO A 297 -9.84 0.27 -8.36
CA PRO A 297 -9.16 0.33 -7.08
C PRO A 297 -9.82 1.40 -6.20
N VAL A 298 -9.83 1.19 -4.88
CA VAL A 298 -10.46 2.14 -3.95
C VAL A 298 -9.40 2.96 -3.21
N PRO A 299 -9.30 4.29 -3.45
CA PRO A 299 -8.24 5.11 -2.88
C PRO A 299 -8.16 5.03 -1.35
N GLY A 300 -6.99 4.66 -0.84
CA GLY A 300 -6.70 4.59 0.59
C GLY A 300 -7.21 3.35 1.33
N LEU A 301 -7.75 2.34 0.62
CA LEU A 301 -8.15 1.04 1.21
C LEU A 301 -7.19 -0.11 0.88
N GLY A 302 -6.19 0.12 0.03
CA GLY A 302 -5.20 -0.88 -0.40
C GLY A 302 -5.67 -1.79 -1.53
N ASP A 303 -4.79 -2.68 -2.00
CA ASP A 303 -4.98 -3.52 -3.20
C ASP A 303 -6.11 -4.54 -3.09
N GLN A 304 -6.51 -4.85 -1.86
CA GLN A 304 -7.59 -5.79 -1.59
C GLN A 304 -8.92 -5.06 -1.40
N ALA A 305 -9.09 -3.93 -2.08
CA ALA A 305 -10.35 -3.21 -2.17
C ALA A 305 -10.73 -3.04 -3.64
N ALA A 306 -11.99 -3.27 -3.95
CA ALA A 306 -12.53 -3.07 -5.29
C ALA A 306 -13.89 -2.36 -5.21
N LEU A 307 -14.12 -1.45 -6.14
CA LEU A 307 -15.35 -0.70 -6.30
C LEU A 307 -15.96 -0.96 -7.67
N ALA A 308 -17.29 -1.09 -7.70
CA ALA A 308 -18.05 -1.09 -8.92
C ALA A 308 -19.30 -0.21 -8.74
N ASN A 309 -19.61 0.56 -9.78
CA ASN A 309 -20.86 1.29 -9.89
C ASN A 309 -21.69 0.59 -10.97
N ARG A 310 -22.95 0.30 -10.67
CA ARG A 310 -23.88 -0.28 -11.66
C ARG A 310 -25.19 0.49 -11.68
N ASP A 311 -25.72 0.66 -12.89
CA ASP A 311 -27.12 1.01 -13.06
C ASP A 311 -27.92 -0.27 -12.73
N ALA A 312 -28.71 -0.22 -11.67
CA ALA A 312 -29.49 -1.35 -11.19
C ALA A 312 -30.97 -1.02 -11.30
N ASP A 313 -31.71 -1.80 -12.09
CA ASP A 313 -33.17 -1.75 -12.06
C ASP A 313 -33.65 -2.19 -10.66
N LEU A 314 -34.16 -1.25 -9.87
CA LEU A 314 -34.80 -1.55 -8.60
C LEU A 314 -36.16 -2.18 -8.91
N VAL A 315 -36.26 -3.49 -8.69
CA VAL A 315 -37.51 -4.24 -8.89
C VAL A 315 -38.34 -4.14 -7.63
N VAL A 316 -39.49 -3.48 -7.71
CA VAL A 316 -40.52 -3.49 -6.66
C VAL A 316 -41.50 -4.62 -6.98
N ALA A 317 -41.54 -5.64 -6.13
CA ALA A 317 -42.45 -6.76 -6.28
C ALA A 317 -43.73 -6.54 -5.45
N GLY A 318 -44.89 -6.57 -6.12
CA GLY A 318 -46.22 -6.52 -5.49
C GLY A 318 -46.75 -5.12 -5.18
N GLY A 319 -48.08 -4.98 -5.15
CA GLY A 319 -48.78 -3.71 -4.91
C GLY A 319 -49.03 -2.86 -6.17
N PRO A 320 -49.71 -1.71 -6.03
CA PRO A 320 -50.11 -0.83 -7.15
C PRO A 320 -48.94 -0.15 -7.87
N HIS A 321 -47.72 -0.26 -7.32
CA HIS A 321 -46.49 0.34 -7.84
C HIS A 321 -45.43 -0.73 -8.16
N ALA A 322 -45.85 -1.97 -8.40
CA ALA A 322 -44.93 -3.00 -8.88
C ALA A 322 -44.32 -2.55 -10.22
N GLY A 323 -42.99 -2.60 -10.34
CA GLY A 323 -42.31 -2.06 -11.51
C GLY A 323 -40.79 -2.10 -11.39
N ARG A 324 -40.11 -1.72 -12.47
CA ARG A 324 -38.67 -1.48 -12.51
C ARG A 324 -38.41 0.01 -12.47
N TYR A 325 -37.57 0.44 -11.54
CA TYR A 325 -37.17 1.83 -11.38
C TYR A 325 -35.69 1.96 -11.71
N PRO A 326 -35.27 2.99 -12.46
CA PRO A 326 -33.86 3.24 -12.69
C PRO A 326 -33.21 3.59 -11.35
N GLY A 327 -32.35 2.69 -10.89
CA GLY A 327 -31.55 2.86 -9.70
C GLY A 327 -30.07 2.87 -10.03
N ARG A 328 -29.29 3.28 -9.03
CA ARG A 328 -27.85 3.10 -9.04
C ARG A 328 -27.44 2.37 -7.78
N GLU A 329 -26.37 1.60 -7.91
CA GLU A 329 -25.76 0.90 -6.81
C GLU A 329 -24.25 1.05 -6.89
N THR A 330 -23.65 1.53 -5.80
CA THR A 330 -22.21 1.51 -5.55
C THR A 330 -21.93 0.31 -4.65
N LYS A 331 -21.08 -0.61 -5.12
CA LYS A 331 -20.63 -1.76 -4.33
C LYS A 331 -19.12 -1.66 -4.11
N ILE A 332 -18.71 -1.67 -2.85
CA ILE A 332 -17.33 -1.75 -2.39
C ILE A 332 -17.12 -3.09 -1.71
N ILE A 333 -16.10 -3.83 -2.11
CA ILE A 333 -15.62 -5.02 -1.41
C ILE A 333 -14.20 -4.76 -0.91
N VAL A 334 -13.93 -5.11 0.35
CA VAL A 334 -12.61 -4.98 0.96
C VAL A 334 -12.27 -6.25 1.72
N LEU A 335 -11.08 -6.78 1.51
CA LEU A 335 -10.51 -7.81 2.37
C LEU A 335 -9.51 -7.17 3.33
N ALA A 336 -9.81 -7.27 4.62
CA ALA A 336 -8.95 -6.80 5.69
C ALA A 336 -8.65 -7.97 6.64
N ARG A 337 -7.41 -8.47 6.61
CA ARG A 337 -6.96 -9.66 7.37
C ARG A 337 -7.73 -10.92 6.94
N ASN A 338 -8.59 -11.45 7.81
CA ASN A 338 -9.49 -12.59 7.53
C ASN A 338 -10.96 -12.14 7.39
N VAL A 339 -11.23 -10.85 7.18
CA VAL A 339 -12.58 -10.30 7.11
C VAL A 339 -12.85 -9.74 5.73
N THR A 340 -13.93 -10.22 5.10
CA THR A 340 -14.50 -9.60 3.90
C THR A 340 -15.53 -8.57 4.35
N ILE A 341 -15.40 -7.34 3.85
CA ILE A 341 -16.34 -6.24 4.05
C ILE A 341 -16.97 -5.95 2.70
N GLU A 342 -18.28 -6.11 2.59
CA GLU A 342 -19.08 -5.70 1.45
C GLU A 342 -19.98 -4.52 1.85
N ILE A 343 -19.85 -3.40 1.16
CA ILE A 343 -20.74 -2.25 1.29
C ILE A 343 -21.48 -2.11 -0.03
N THR A 344 -22.79 -2.28 0.02
CA THR A 344 -23.70 -2.08 -1.10
C THR A 344 -24.59 -0.89 -0.78
N TRP A 345 -24.49 0.17 -1.56
CA TRP A 345 -25.28 1.37 -1.40
C TRP A 345 -26.05 1.66 -2.67
N GLY A 346 -27.38 1.60 -2.61
CA GLY A 346 -28.21 1.88 -3.77
C GLY A 346 -29.51 2.61 -3.48
N GLY A 347 -30.06 3.22 -4.51
CA GLY A 347 -31.31 3.97 -4.45
C GLY A 347 -31.71 4.53 -5.81
N PRO A 348 -32.81 5.30 -5.87
CA PRO A 348 -33.23 5.97 -7.09
C PRO A 348 -32.10 6.86 -7.64
N ALA A 349 -31.80 6.77 -8.94
CA ALA A 349 -30.65 7.46 -9.53
C ALA A 349 -30.66 8.99 -9.29
N ALA A 350 -31.85 9.59 -9.23
CA ALA A 350 -32.02 11.03 -8.97
C ALA A 350 -31.62 11.47 -7.54
N GLN A 351 -31.58 10.55 -6.58
CA GLN A 351 -31.25 10.82 -5.18
C GLN A 351 -29.82 10.39 -4.82
N PHE A 352 -29.17 9.58 -5.66
CA PHE A 352 -27.87 8.96 -5.40
C PHE A 352 -26.89 9.21 -6.56
N PRO A 353 -26.36 10.44 -6.70
CA PRO A 353 -25.28 10.70 -7.64
C PRO A 353 -24.00 9.99 -7.15
N THR A 354 -23.34 9.29 -8.08
CA THR A 354 -22.10 8.53 -7.83
C THR A 354 -21.01 9.38 -7.16
N GLU A 355 -20.93 10.66 -7.54
CA GLU A 355 -20.00 11.65 -6.99
C GLU A 355 -20.11 11.82 -5.47
N ARG A 356 -21.28 11.51 -4.89
CA ARG A 356 -21.52 11.58 -3.46
C ARG A 356 -21.38 10.21 -2.78
N THR A 357 -21.92 9.16 -3.39
CA THR A 357 -22.01 7.84 -2.75
C THR A 357 -20.66 7.15 -2.62
N GLU A 358 -19.78 7.30 -3.61
CA GLU A 358 -18.47 6.64 -3.61
C GLU A 358 -17.54 7.16 -2.49
N PRO A 359 -17.37 8.48 -2.28
CA PRO A 359 -16.60 8.99 -1.15
C PRO A 359 -17.16 8.57 0.21
N GLU A 360 -18.49 8.63 0.37
CA GLU A 360 -19.16 8.27 1.62
C GLU A 360 -19.02 6.75 1.92
N ALA A 361 -19.19 5.90 0.91
CA ALA A 361 -18.99 4.45 1.04
C ALA A 361 -17.53 4.08 1.32
N THR A 362 -16.59 4.77 0.67
CA THR A 362 -15.14 4.58 0.89
C THR A 362 -14.75 4.97 2.32
N GLU A 363 -15.26 6.09 2.82
CA GLU A 363 -15.00 6.52 4.19
C GLU A 363 -15.63 5.58 5.21
N LEU A 364 -16.85 5.08 4.96
CA LEU A 364 -17.46 4.05 5.79
C LEU A 364 -16.61 2.77 5.85
N ALA A 365 -16.05 2.33 4.71
CA ALA A 365 -15.14 1.19 4.67
C ALA A 365 -13.89 1.41 5.54
N ARG A 366 -13.27 2.60 5.49
CA ARG A 366 -12.13 2.94 6.36
C ARG A 366 -12.49 2.82 7.83
N ARG A 367 -13.66 3.32 8.22
CA ARG A 367 -14.14 3.26 9.61
C ARG A 367 -14.42 1.83 10.06
N ILE A 368 -15.00 0.99 9.21
CA ILE A 368 -15.19 -0.44 9.50
C ILE A 368 -13.83 -1.10 9.77
N ILE A 369 -12.85 -0.91 8.88
CA ILE A 369 -11.51 -1.50 9.01
C ILE A 369 -10.84 -1.04 10.30
N ALA A 370 -10.94 0.25 10.64
CA ALA A 370 -10.37 0.80 11.87
C ALA A 370 -10.99 0.23 13.15
N ARG A 371 -12.22 -0.32 13.08
CA ARG A 371 -12.92 -0.94 14.21
C ARG A 371 -12.78 -2.44 14.32
N LEU A 372 -12.23 -3.11 13.31
CA LEU A 372 -12.00 -4.55 13.41
C LEU A 372 -11.06 -4.82 14.59
N PRO A 373 -11.42 -5.76 15.49
CA PRO A 373 -10.63 -6.02 16.68
C PRO A 373 -9.20 -6.43 16.31
N GLY A 374 -8.23 -5.95 17.10
CA GLY A 374 -6.80 -6.20 16.97
C GLY A 374 -6.43 -7.66 17.12
#